data_AF-X1LS67-F1
#
_entry.id   AF-X1LS67-F1
#
_cell.length_a   1.000
_cell.length_b   1.000
_cell.length_c   1.000
_cell.angle_alpha   90.00
_cell.angle_beta   90.00
_cell.angle_gamma   90.00
#
_symmetry.space_group_name_H-M   'P 1'
#
loop_
_entity.id
_entity.type
_entity.pdbx_description
1 polymer ?
#
loop_
_entity_poly.entity_id
_entity_poly.type
_entity_poly.pdbx_seq_one_letter_code
_entity_poly.pdbx_strand_id
1 'polypeptide(L)'
;MRLSKEEIVETIKMISFERLDIRTVTLGINLGGCVDPNIDRMCKKVYKKITSVGRDLVEEAKEVEMKYGLPIVNKRIAVTPLAFLLDAVNTKKESTCVKLAKCVDAAAEKLKVDYIGGYSALVHKGFTKGDELLIDSIPKVLNKTKRLCSAVNVATTKSGINMDAVLRMGKVVKGCASINPLSCAKLVTFANAPPDNPFMAGAFHGVGEAENSINVGIS
;
A
#
# COMPACT_ATOMS: atom_id res chain seq x y z
N MET A 1 7.51 -11.03 -23.52
CA MET A 1 8.46 -9.97 -23.93
C MET A 1 9.86 -10.57 -23.89
N ARG A 2 10.61 -10.58 -25.00
CA ARG A 2 12.02 -11.03 -25.04
C ARG A 2 12.86 -9.78 -25.28
N LEU A 3 13.69 -9.43 -24.31
CA LEU A 3 14.65 -8.32 -24.44
C LEU A 3 15.77 -8.71 -25.39
N SER A 4 16.17 -7.80 -26.28
CA SER A 4 17.30 -8.00 -27.19
C SER A 4 18.64 -7.90 -26.44
N LYS A 5 19.72 -8.42 -27.04
CA LYS A 5 21.06 -8.29 -26.42
C LYS A 5 21.49 -6.83 -26.37
N GLU A 6 21.09 -6.06 -27.37
CA GLU A 6 21.36 -4.63 -27.51
C GLU A 6 20.69 -3.85 -26.37
N GLU A 7 19.42 -4.12 -26.08
CA GLU A 7 18.67 -3.51 -24.96
C GLU A 7 19.31 -3.84 -23.59
N ILE A 8 19.77 -5.08 -23.42
CA ILE A 8 20.45 -5.49 -22.17
C ILE A 8 21.78 -4.74 -22.01
N VAL A 9 22.58 -4.64 -23.07
CA VAL A 9 23.86 -3.93 -23.05
C VAL A 9 23.66 -2.43 -22.83
N GLU A 10 22.64 -1.83 -23.46
CA GLU A 10 22.26 -0.44 -23.26
C GLU A 10 21.84 -0.17 -21.80
N THR A 11 21.01 -1.05 -21.24
CA THR A 11 20.61 -0.98 -19.82
C THR A 11 21.81 -1.05 -18.89
N ILE A 12 22.75 -1.98 -19.13
CA ILE A 12 23.99 -2.09 -18.34
C ILE A 12 24.82 -0.80 -18.46
N LYS A 13 24.90 -0.20 -19.65
CA LYS A 13 25.63 1.06 -19.86
C LYS A 13 24.99 2.21 -19.10
N MET A 14 23.67 2.41 -19.21
CA MET A 14 22.95 3.46 -18.48
C MET A 14 23.19 3.34 -16.97
N ILE A 15 23.07 2.12 -16.45
CA ILE A 15 23.30 1.82 -15.04
C ILE A 15 24.76 2.13 -14.62
N SER A 16 25.74 1.66 -15.40
CA SER A 16 27.16 1.75 -15.03
C SER A 16 27.74 3.15 -15.23
N PHE A 17 27.31 3.87 -16.26
CA PHE A 17 27.88 5.16 -16.66
C PHE A 17 27.04 6.35 -16.19
N GLU A 18 25.71 6.21 -16.06
CA GLU A 18 24.81 7.30 -15.63
C GLU A 18 24.44 7.24 -14.15
N ARG A 19 24.89 6.21 -13.40
CA ARG A 19 24.64 6.03 -11.95
C ARG A 19 23.16 6.04 -11.58
N LEU A 20 22.33 5.37 -12.38
CA LEU A 20 20.92 5.18 -12.07
C LEU A 20 20.76 4.28 -10.85
N ASP A 21 19.99 4.74 -9.86
CA ASP A 21 19.72 4.02 -8.62
C ASP A 21 18.31 3.43 -8.64
N ILE A 22 18.15 2.20 -8.18
CA ILE A 22 16.83 1.61 -7.97
C ILE A 22 16.32 2.13 -6.62
N ARG A 23 15.41 3.11 -6.65
CA ARG A 23 14.82 3.68 -5.43
C ARG A 23 13.98 2.68 -4.66
N THR A 24 13.25 1.83 -5.38
CA THR A 24 12.29 0.93 -4.73
C THR A 24 11.93 -0.26 -5.61
N VAL A 25 11.68 -1.39 -4.95
CA VAL A 25 10.89 -2.49 -5.50
C VAL A 25 9.62 -2.61 -4.65
N THR A 26 8.47 -2.59 -5.29
CA THR A 26 7.16 -2.73 -4.64
C THR A 26 6.47 -3.98 -5.14
N LEU A 27 6.21 -4.93 -4.23
CA LEU A 27 5.38 -6.11 -4.49
C LEU A 27 3.91 -5.76 -4.27
N GLY A 28 3.11 -5.85 -5.33
CA GLY A 28 1.66 -5.78 -5.28
C GLY A 28 1.05 -7.13 -4.91
N ILE A 29 0.09 -7.16 -3.98
CA ILE A 29 -0.58 -8.39 -3.53
C ILE A 29 -2.09 -8.18 -3.50
N ASN A 30 -2.81 -9.02 -4.24
CA ASN A 30 -4.27 -9.07 -4.19
C ASN A 30 -4.76 -9.77 -2.91
N LEU A 31 -5.63 -9.10 -2.16
CA LEU A 31 -6.23 -9.62 -0.93
C LEU A 31 -7.73 -9.93 -1.09
N GLY A 32 -8.31 -9.85 -2.29
CA GLY A 32 -9.72 -10.16 -2.55
C GLY A 32 -10.12 -11.56 -2.09
N GLY A 33 -9.25 -12.56 -2.26
CA GLY A 33 -9.47 -13.92 -1.76
C GLY A 33 -9.40 -14.07 -0.23
N CYS A 34 -9.02 -13.02 0.51
CA CYS A 34 -8.88 -13.05 1.97
C CYS A 34 -10.13 -12.56 2.70
N VAL A 35 -11.16 -12.09 1.97
CA VAL A 35 -12.40 -11.57 2.54
C VAL A 35 -13.09 -12.62 3.43
N ASP A 36 -13.55 -12.18 4.60
CA ASP A 36 -14.29 -13.01 5.56
C ASP A 36 -15.12 -12.10 6.49
N PRO A 37 -16.39 -12.43 6.79
CA PRO A 37 -17.19 -11.62 7.72
C PRO A 37 -16.63 -11.64 9.15
N ASN A 38 -15.82 -12.64 9.51
CA ASN A 38 -15.14 -12.70 10.80
C ASN A 38 -13.73 -12.09 10.69
N ILE A 39 -13.50 -11.01 11.43
CA ILE A 39 -12.23 -10.27 11.39
C ILE A 39 -11.01 -11.11 11.77
N ASP A 40 -11.13 -12.06 12.70
CA ASP A 40 -10.03 -12.95 13.09
C ASP A 40 -9.62 -13.88 11.96
N ARG A 41 -10.61 -14.45 11.26
CA ARG A 41 -10.36 -15.31 10.10
C ARG A 41 -9.79 -14.51 8.94
N MET A 42 -10.32 -13.32 8.68
CA MET A 42 -9.79 -12.41 7.67
C MET A 42 -8.32 -12.06 7.96
N CYS A 43 -7.99 -11.66 9.20
CA CYS A 43 -6.62 -11.35 9.61
C CYS A 43 -5.69 -12.55 9.37
N LYS A 44 -6.10 -13.77 9.75
CA LYS A 44 -5.30 -14.98 9.50
C LYS A 44 -5.04 -15.21 8.01
N LYS A 45 -6.06 -15.03 7.16
CA LYS A 45 -5.94 -15.15 5.69
C LYS A 45 -4.99 -14.09 5.13
N VAL A 46 -5.20 -12.82 5.47
CA VAL A 46 -4.37 -11.68 5.05
C VAL A 46 -2.90 -11.87 5.46
N TYR A 47 -2.65 -12.17 6.74
CA TYR A 47 -1.30 -12.41 7.25
C TYR A 47 -0.62 -13.55 6.50
N LYS A 48 -1.31 -14.68 6.35
CA LYS A 48 -0.79 -15.85 5.64
C LYS A 48 -0.46 -15.49 4.19
N LYS A 49 -1.37 -14.82 3.48
CA LYS A 49 -1.18 -14.43 2.07
C LYS A 49 0.00 -13.50 1.88
N ILE A 50 0.07 -12.41 2.64
CA ILE A 50 1.18 -11.43 2.55
C ILE A 50 2.50 -12.14 2.85
N THR A 51 2.58 -12.88 3.96
CA THR A 51 3.83 -13.54 4.36
C THR A 51 4.23 -14.70 3.45
N SER A 52 3.28 -15.38 2.80
CA SER A 52 3.60 -16.45 1.85
C SER A 52 4.08 -15.92 0.50
N VAL A 53 3.51 -14.82 0.02
CA VAL A 53 3.86 -14.25 -1.29
C VAL A 53 5.13 -13.43 -1.19
N GLY A 54 5.29 -12.63 -0.13
CA GLY A 54 6.43 -11.74 0.04
C GLY A 54 7.64 -12.36 0.74
N ARG A 55 7.65 -13.67 1.02
CA ARG A 55 8.68 -14.35 1.84
C ARG A 55 10.10 -14.12 1.32
N ASP A 56 10.29 -14.15 0.01
CA ASP A 56 11.60 -14.14 -0.64
C ASP A 56 11.98 -12.72 -1.12
N LEU A 57 11.07 -11.74 -1.04
CA LEU A 57 11.22 -10.41 -1.65
C LEU A 57 12.52 -9.70 -1.26
N VAL A 58 12.86 -9.69 0.04
CA VAL A 58 14.05 -8.98 0.54
C VAL A 58 15.34 -9.73 0.20
N GLU A 59 15.30 -11.07 0.18
CA GLU A 59 16.45 -11.90 -0.16
C GLU A 59 16.77 -11.82 -1.65
N GLU A 60 15.76 -12.00 -2.50
CA GLU A 60 15.86 -11.85 -3.95
C GLU A 60 16.32 -10.45 -4.35
N ALA A 61 15.79 -9.41 -3.70
CA ALA A 61 16.26 -8.04 -3.95
C ALA A 61 17.75 -7.90 -3.62
N LYS A 62 18.24 -8.48 -2.52
CA LYS A 62 19.66 -8.45 -2.17
C LYS A 62 20.53 -9.23 -3.14
N GLU A 63 20.04 -10.36 -3.64
CA GLU A 63 20.75 -11.13 -4.67
C GLU A 63 20.91 -10.31 -5.95
N VAL A 64 19.85 -9.61 -6.38
CA VAL A 64 19.89 -8.67 -7.50
C VAL A 64 20.88 -7.53 -7.23
N GLU A 65 20.87 -6.94 -6.02
CA GLU A 65 21.84 -5.90 -5.62
C GLU A 65 23.28 -6.40 -5.77
N MET A 66 23.59 -7.61 -5.28
CA MET A 66 24.93 -8.21 -5.38
C MET A 66 25.33 -8.54 -6.81
N LYS A 67 24.40 -9.10 -7.59
CA LYS A 67 24.67 -9.55 -8.96
C LYS A 67 24.95 -8.40 -9.92
N TYR A 68 24.24 -7.29 -9.78
CA TYR A 68 24.35 -6.14 -10.68
C TYR A 68 25.12 -4.96 -10.08
N GLY A 69 25.50 -5.03 -8.80
CA GLY A 69 26.23 -3.97 -8.11
C GLY A 69 25.41 -2.69 -7.92
N LEU A 70 24.08 -2.80 -7.85
CA LEU A 70 23.17 -1.66 -7.75
C LEU A 70 22.38 -1.67 -6.47
N PRO A 71 22.34 -0.56 -5.72
CA PRO A 71 21.53 -0.49 -4.52
C PRO A 71 20.03 -0.46 -4.87
N ILE A 72 19.24 -1.24 -4.13
CA ILE A 72 17.78 -1.18 -4.09
C ILE A 72 17.42 -0.54 -2.75
N VAL A 73 17.15 0.76 -2.75
CA VAL A 73 17.05 1.52 -1.50
C VAL A 73 15.87 1.07 -0.62
N ASN A 74 14.73 0.73 -1.24
CA ASN A 74 13.53 0.32 -0.50
C ASN A 74 12.92 -0.97 -1.06
N LYS A 75 12.44 -1.82 -0.17
CA LYS A 75 11.65 -3.02 -0.46
C LYS A 75 10.27 -2.83 0.20
N ARG A 76 9.22 -2.77 -0.61
CA ARG A 76 7.88 -2.35 -0.17
C ARG A 76 6.81 -3.33 -0.62
N ILE A 77 5.65 -3.26 0.02
CA ILE A 77 4.46 -3.99 -0.39
C ILE A 77 3.30 -3.02 -0.61
N ALA A 78 2.48 -3.27 -1.62
CA ALA A 78 1.19 -2.62 -1.81
C ALA A 78 0.11 -3.72 -1.79
N VAL A 79 -0.98 -3.49 -1.06
CA VAL A 79 -2.11 -4.45 -1.01
C VAL A 79 -3.39 -3.83 -1.51
N THR A 80 -4.37 -4.67 -1.84
CA THR A 80 -5.73 -4.24 -2.20
C THR A 80 -6.27 -3.24 -1.18
N PRO A 81 -6.94 -2.15 -1.61
CA PRO A 81 -7.56 -1.19 -0.70
C PRO A 81 -8.37 -1.88 0.40
N LEU A 82 -7.91 -1.74 1.65
CA LEU A 82 -8.46 -2.47 2.77
C LEU A 82 -9.90 -2.07 3.10
N ALA A 83 -10.39 -0.93 2.59
CA ALA A 83 -11.80 -0.55 2.66
C ALA A 83 -12.71 -1.66 2.06
N PHE A 84 -12.31 -2.28 0.94
CA PHE A 84 -13.08 -3.35 0.31
C PHE A 84 -13.17 -4.61 1.16
N LEU A 85 -12.12 -4.92 1.93
CA LEU A 85 -12.15 -6.03 2.87
C LEU A 85 -13.05 -5.71 4.06
N LEU A 86 -13.03 -4.46 4.53
CA LEU A 86 -13.84 -4.01 5.65
C LEU A 86 -15.34 -3.98 5.34
N ASP A 87 -15.75 -3.81 4.08
CA ASP A 87 -17.16 -3.90 3.66
C ASP A 87 -17.81 -5.24 4.02
N ALA A 88 -17.04 -6.32 4.09
CA ALA A 88 -17.54 -7.64 4.45
C ALA A 88 -17.79 -7.81 5.96
N VAL A 89 -17.24 -6.92 6.80
CA VAL A 89 -17.39 -7.03 8.26
C VAL A 89 -18.60 -6.23 8.72
N ASN A 90 -19.60 -6.91 9.26
CA ASN A 90 -20.82 -6.27 9.76
C ASN A 90 -20.61 -5.62 11.14
N THR A 91 -19.71 -4.64 11.24
CA THR A 91 -19.41 -3.91 12.48
C THR A 91 -18.98 -2.48 12.18
N LYS A 92 -19.35 -1.55 13.07
CA LYS A 92 -18.84 -0.18 13.05
C LYS A 92 -17.75 0.05 14.10
N LYS A 93 -17.23 -1.02 14.71
CA LYS A 93 -16.23 -0.91 15.76
C LYS A 93 -14.87 -0.60 15.15
N GLU A 94 -14.32 0.55 15.49
CA GLU A 94 -12.97 0.98 15.11
C GLU A 94 -11.86 -0.02 15.53
N SER A 95 -12.09 -0.79 16.60
CA SER A 95 -11.18 -1.87 17.00
C SER A 95 -10.97 -2.93 15.91
N THR A 96 -11.93 -3.08 14.99
CA THR A 96 -11.84 -3.95 13.81
C THR A 96 -10.75 -3.45 12.84
N CYS A 97 -10.77 -2.15 12.53
CA CYS A 97 -9.77 -1.50 11.70
C CYS A 97 -8.37 -1.61 12.30
N VAL A 98 -8.24 -1.31 13.59
CA VAL A 98 -6.96 -1.42 14.30
C VAL A 98 -6.44 -2.85 14.27
N LYS A 99 -7.31 -3.85 14.41
CA LYS A 99 -6.93 -5.27 14.37
C LYS A 99 -6.41 -5.68 13.00
N LEU A 100 -7.13 -5.33 11.93
CA LEU A 100 -6.68 -5.58 10.55
C LEU A 100 -5.36 -4.86 10.25
N ALA A 101 -5.26 -3.59 10.62
CA ALA A 101 -4.06 -2.79 10.42
C ALA A 101 -2.84 -3.38 11.13
N LYS A 102 -2.97 -3.78 12.40
CA LYS A 102 -1.90 -4.46 13.15
C LYS A 102 -1.50 -5.79 12.51
N CYS A 103 -2.47 -6.53 11.98
CA CYS A 103 -2.21 -7.78 11.27
C CYS A 103 -1.35 -7.54 10.02
N VAL A 104 -1.67 -6.52 9.22
CA VAL A 104 -0.91 -6.14 8.03
C VAL A 104 0.48 -5.61 8.40
N ASP A 105 0.57 -4.77 9.43
CA ASP A 105 1.84 -4.23 9.93
C ASP A 105 2.77 -5.34 10.47
N ALA A 106 2.21 -6.34 11.16
CA ALA A 106 2.96 -7.51 11.63
C ALA A 106 3.45 -8.40 10.48
N ALA A 107 2.70 -8.50 9.38
CA ALA A 107 3.16 -9.20 8.19
C ALA A 107 4.34 -8.47 7.55
N ALA A 108 4.26 -7.15 7.42
CA ALA A 108 5.36 -6.32 6.92
C ALA A 108 6.61 -6.41 7.82
N GLU A 109 6.43 -6.40 9.13
CA GLU A 109 7.50 -6.59 10.10
C GLU A 109 8.20 -7.93 9.94
N LYS A 110 7.44 -9.02 9.82
CA LYS A 110 8.00 -10.36 9.62
C LYS A 110 8.83 -10.46 8.34
N LEU A 111 8.36 -9.82 7.27
CA LEU A 111 9.05 -9.80 5.97
C LEU A 111 10.20 -8.80 5.91
N LYS A 112 10.39 -7.97 6.95
CA LYS A 112 11.42 -6.93 7.01
C LYS A 112 11.37 -5.95 5.83
N VAL A 113 10.17 -5.68 5.32
CA VAL A 113 9.95 -4.62 4.32
C VAL A 113 9.86 -3.26 5.00
N ASP A 114 10.23 -2.20 4.28
CA ASP A 114 10.30 -0.85 4.84
C ASP A 114 8.90 -0.31 5.14
N TYR A 115 8.00 -0.43 4.17
CA TYR A 115 6.63 0.06 4.25
C TYR A 115 5.65 -0.87 3.54
N ILE A 116 4.41 -0.86 4.01
CA ILE A 116 3.27 -1.51 3.37
C ILE A 116 2.14 -0.50 3.14
N GLY A 117 1.71 -0.37 1.90
CA GLY A 117 0.60 0.48 1.49
C GLY A 117 -0.65 -0.34 1.25
N GLY A 118 -1.81 0.31 1.29
CA GLY A 118 -3.11 -0.33 1.02
C GLY A 118 -4.15 -0.10 2.09
N TYR A 119 -3.82 0.60 3.20
CA TYR A 119 -4.82 1.14 4.12
C TYR A 119 -5.57 2.31 3.46
N SER A 120 -6.32 1.99 2.42
CA SER A 120 -6.73 2.94 1.40
C SER A 120 -8.22 2.81 1.07
N ALA A 121 -8.80 3.93 0.62
CA ALA A 121 -10.20 4.05 0.23
C ALA A 121 -10.34 4.91 -1.05
N LEU A 122 -11.29 4.57 -1.91
CA LEU A 122 -11.53 5.24 -3.19
C LEU A 122 -12.94 5.84 -3.22
N VAL A 123 -13.09 7.06 -2.68
CA VAL A 123 -14.39 7.64 -2.28
C VAL A 123 -14.88 8.78 -3.17
N HIS A 124 -14.22 9.01 -4.30
CA HIS A 124 -14.54 10.07 -5.26
C HIS A 124 -15.99 10.06 -5.80
N LYS A 125 -16.77 8.98 -5.61
CA LYS A 125 -18.19 8.87 -5.98
C LYS A 125 -19.15 8.66 -4.79
N GLY A 126 -18.67 8.83 -3.56
CA GLY A 126 -19.41 8.54 -2.34
C GLY A 126 -18.71 7.51 -1.48
N PHE A 127 -19.36 7.10 -0.40
CA PHE A 127 -18.79 6.20 0.60
C PHE A 127 -19.55 4.88 0.67
N THR A 128 -18.81 3.79 0.77
CA THR A 128 -19.30 2.51 1.30
C THR A 128 -19.19 2.49 2.83
N LYS A 129 -19.74 1.45 3.47
CA LYS A 129 -19.62 1.28 4.92
C LYS A 129 -18.17 1.05 5.35
N GLY A 130 -17.42 0.29 4.55
CA GLY A 130 -16.00 0.04 4.73
C GLY A 130 -15.16 1.30 4.57
N ASP A 131 -15.49 2.16 3.61
CA ASP A 131 -14.80 3.43 3.38
C ASP A 131 -14.91 4.37 4.60
N GLU A 132 -16.12 4.57 5.12
CA GLU A 132 -16.33 5.45 6.29
C GLU A 132 -15.57 4.92 7.50
N LEU A 133 -15.68 3.61 7.75
CA LEU A 133 -15.04 2.94 8.86
C LEU A 133 -13.51 3.02 8.75
N LEU A 134 -12.95 2.89 7.55
CA LEU A 134 -11.52 3.04 7.30
C LEU A 134 -11.10 4.48 7.58
N ILE A 135 -11.71 5.46 6.91
CA ILE A 135 -11.33 6.88 6.96
C ILE A 135 -11.34 7.40 8.39
N ASP A 136 -12.41 7.15 9.14
CA ASP A 136 -12.57 7.66 10.49
C ASP A 136 -11.54 7.06 11.47
N SER A 137 -11.01 5.88 11.16
CA SER A 137 -10.04 5.16 12.01
C SER A 137 -8.57 5.43 11.68
N ILE A 138 -8.27 6.13 10.57
CA ILE A 138 -6.91 6.44 10.10
C ILE A 138 -6.03 7.01 11.24
N PRO A 139 -6.45 8.01 12.04
CA PRO A 139 -5.59 8.58 13.07
C PRO A 139 -5.13 7.57 14.11
N LYS A 140 -6.03 6.70 14.58
CA LYS A 140 -5.68 5.67 15.58
C LYS A 140 -4.91 4.52 14.97
N VAL A 141 -5.22 4.15 13.73
CA VAL A 141 -4.51 3.10 12.99
C VAL A 141 -3.06 3.49 12.76
N LEU A 142 -2.79 4.66 12.18
CA LEU A 142 -1.42 5.09 11.85
C LEU A 142 -0.56 5.32 13.09
N ASN A 143 -1.15 5.69 14.22
CA ASN A 143 -0.44 5.78 15.50
C ASN A 143 -0.11 4.40 16.10
N LYS A 144 -0.92 3.37 15.81
CA LYS A 144 -0.75 2.00 16.36
C LYS A 144 0.03 1.05 15.46
N THR A 145 0.46 1.51 14.29
CA THR A 145 1.26 0.75 13.32
C THR A 145 2.53 1.52 12.98
N LYS A 146 3.57 0.82 12.56
CA LYS A 146 4.86 1.46 12.22
C LYS A 146 5.03 1.64 10.71
N ARG A 147 4.82 0.58 9.94
CA ARG A 147 5.15 0.46 8.50
C ARG A 147 3.95 0.65 7.59
N LEU A 148 2.73 0.57 8.14
CA LEU A 148 1.50 0.75 7.37
C LEU A 148 1.30 2.22 6.96
N CYS A 149 1.06 2.44 5.67
CA CYS A 149 0.70 3.72 5.07
C CYS A 149 -0.76 3.71 4.57
N SER A 150 -1.34 4.91 4.50
CA SER A 150 -2.74 5.12 4.15
C SER A 150 -2.90 6.14 3.03
N ALA A 151 -3.84 5.87 2.13
CA ALA A 151 -4.13 6.74 1.00
C ALA A 151 -5.65 6.83 0.74
N VAL A 152 -6.18 8.03 0.56
CA VAL A 152 -7.62 8.22 0.27
C VAL A 152 -7.79 9.04 -1.00
N ASN A 153 -8.42 8.46 -2.03
CA ASN A 153 -8.75 9.18 -3.25
C ASN A 153 -10.13 9.83 -3.14
N VAL A 154 -10.17 11.16 -3.10
CA VAL A 154 -11.38 11.96 -2.87
C VAL A 154 -11.96 12.57 -4.14
N ALA A 155 -11.22 12.55 -5.25
CA ALA A 155 -11.64 13.19 -6.49
C ALA A 155 -11.13 12.46 -7.73
N THR A 156 -11.84 12.64 -8.83
CA THR A 156 -11.36 12.27 -10.18
C THR A 156 -11.89 13.29 -11.19
N THR A 157 -11.16 13.54 -12.28
CA THR A 157 -11.63 14.39 -13.39
C THR A 157 -12.98 13.92 -13.93
N LYS A 158 -13.20 12.60 -13.96
CA LYS A 158 -14.44 12.00 -14.49
C LYS A 158 -15.65 12.16 -13.56
N SER A 159 -15.45 12.17 -12.24
CA SER A 159 -16.54 12.12 -11.26
C SER A 159 -16.66 13.40 -10.42
N GLY A 160 -15.78 14.36 -10.65
CA GLY A 160 -15.67 15.55 -9.82
C GLY A 160 -15.00 15.26 -8.48
N ILE A 161 -15.35 16.08 -7.49
CA ILE A 161 -14.76 16.07 -6.15
C ILE A 161 -15.83 15.68 -5.15
N ASN A 162 -15.57 14.65 -4.34
CA ASN A 162 -16.39 14.37 -3.16
C ASN A 162 -15.99 15.34 -2.03
N MET A 163 -16.72 16.46 -1.90
CA MET A 163 -16.42 17.49 -0.91
C MET A 163 -16.62 17.02 0.54
N ASP A 164 -17.53 16.07 0.78
CA ASP A 164 -17.67 15.46 2.10
C ASP A 164 -16.42 14.66 2.48
N ALA A 165 -15.81 13.96 1.51
CA ALA A 165 -14.56 13.24 1.72
C ALA A 165 -13.40 14.21 1.97
N VAL A 166 -13.33 15.32 1.22
CA VAL A 166 -12.32 16.37 1.45
C VAL A 166 -12.44 16.93 2.87
N LEU A 167 -13.65 17.26 3.33
CA LEU A 167 -13.89 17.77 4.68
C LEU A 167 -13.50 16.75 5.75
N ARG A 168 -13.87 15.47 5.58
CA ARG A 168 -13.48 14.39 6.50
C ARG A 168 -11.97 14.22 6.53
N MET A 169 -11.30 14.22 5.38
CA MET A 169 -9.84 14.11 5.30
C MET A 169 -9.14 15.28 5.98
N GLY A 170 -9.68 16.50 5.90
CA GLY A 170 -9.16 17.64 6.67
C GLY A 170 -9.18 17.42 8.18
N LYS A 171 -10.24 16.78 8.70
CA LYS A 171 -10.32 16.37 10.13
C LYS A 171 -9.35 15.24 10.44
N VAL A 172 -9.22 14.26 9.55
CA VAL A 172 -8.28 13.13 9.70
C VAL A 172 -6.84 13.62 9.80
N VAL A 173 -6.40 14.55 8.92
CA VAL A 173 -5.04 15.12 8.98
C VAL A 173 -4.77 15.78 10.32
N LYS A 174 -5.72 16.61 10.82
CA LYS A 174 -5.62 17.21 12.15
C LYS A 174 -5.58 16.17 13.27
N GLY A 175 -6.39 15.11 13.17
CA GLY A 175 -6.42 14.01 14.13
C GLY A 175 -5.13 13.19 14.15
N CYS A 176 -4.51 12.93 13.00
CA CYS A 176 -3.20 12.31 12.91
C CYS A 176 -2.16 13.18 13.62
N ALA A 177 -2.13 14.48 13.28
CA ALA A 177 -1.16 15.42 13.83
C ALA A 177 -1.28 15.59 15.35
N SER A 178 -2.50 15.58 15.90
CA SER A 178 -2.73 15.75 17.34
C SER A 178 -2.33 14.53 18.17
N ILE A 179 -2.42 13.32 17.61
CA ILE A 179 -2.01 12.09 18.28
C ILE A 179 -0.50 11.89 18.17
N ASN A 180 0.01 11.95 16.94
CA ASN A 180 1.43 11.80 16.64
C ASN A 180 1.73 12.41 15.26
N PRO A 181 2.45 13.54 15.18
CA PRO A 181 2.77 14.22 13.91
C PRO A 181 3.42 13.33 12.85
N LEU A 182 4.19 12.31 13.24
CA LEU A 182 4.80 11.35 12.30
C LEU A 182 3.76 10.50 11.58
N SER A 183 2.55 10.35 12.11
CA SER A 183 1.44 9.67 11.42
C SER A 183 1.08 10.39 10.12
N CYS A 184 1.21 11.71 10.05
CA CYS A 184 0.95 12.48 8.83
C CYS A 184 1.93 12.14 7.70
N ALA A 185 3.16 11.71 8.01
CA ALA A 185 4.15 11.29 7.01
C ALA A 185 3.75 9.99 6.28
N LYS A 186 2.80 9.23 6.84
CA LYS A 186 2.29 7.97 6.29
C LYS A 186 0.90 8.10 5.65
N LEU A 187 0.39 9.32 5.50
CA LEU A 187 -0.95 9.60 4.99
C LEU A 187 -0.89 10.43 3.71
N VAL A 188 -1.64 10.01 2.69
CA VAL A 188 -1.82 10.76 1.44
C VAL A 188 -3.30 10.94 1.13
N THR A 189 -3.68 12.14 0.69
CA THR A 189 -5.00 12.40 0.09
C THR A 189 -4.80 12.64 -1.40
N PHE A 190 -5.51 11.91 -2.24
CA PHE A 190 -5.39 11.97 -3.69
C PHE A 190 -6.58 12.66 -4.35
N ALA A 191 -6.28 13.35 -5.44
CA ALA A 191 -7.18 13.54 -6.55
C ALA A 191 -6.57 12.83 -7.77
N ASN A 192 -7.40 12.15 -8.56
CA ASN A 192 -6.96 11.36 -9.71
C ASN A 192 -5.93 10.29 -9.36
N ALA A 193 -6.12 9.57 -8.25
CA ALA A 193 -5.34 8.36 -8.01
C ALA A 193 -5.46 7.42 -9.23
N PRO A 194 -4.34 6.87 -9.74
CA PRO A 194 -4.41 5.87 -10.80
C PRO A 194 -5.11 4.59 -10.31
N PRO A 195 -5.50 3.67 -11.22
CA PRO A 195 -6.19 2.43 -10.85
C PRO A 195 -5.45 1.56 -9.83
N ASP A 196 -4.13 1.63 -9.84
CA ASP A 196 -3.18 1.08 -8.87
C ASP A 196 -2.08 2.13 -8.60
N ASN A 197 -1.33 1.98 -7.50
CA ASN A 197 -0.21 2.86 -7.24
C ASN A 197 0.89 2.13 -6.44
N PRO A 198 2.10 1.94 -6.98
CA PRO A 198 3.20 1.30 -6.25
C PRO A 198 4.00 2.29 -5.37
N PHE A 199 3.70 3.60 -5.42
CA PHE A 199 4.49 4.65 -4.79
C PHE A 199 3.99 5.00 -3.37
N MET A 200 4.90 4.91 -2.39
CA MET A 200 4.63 5.22 -0.98
C MET A 200 4.69 6.73 -0.71
N ALA A 201 3.90 7.31 0.19
CA ALA A 201 2.91 6.72 1.10
C ALA A 201 1.54 6.39 0.49
N GLY A 202 1.36 6.68 -0.80
CA GLY A 202 0.09 6.53 -1.51
C GLY A 202 -0.21 5.12 -2.03
N ALA A 203 0.57 4.11 -1.69
CA ALA A 203 0.57 2.86 -2.43
C ALA A 203 -0.67 2.00 -2.14
N PHE A 204 -1.22 1.35 -3.16
CA PHE A 204 -2.23 0.30 -3.07
C PHE A 204 -2.23 -0.54 -4.35
N HIS A 205 -2.61 -1.81 -4.21
CA HIS A 205 -2.73 -2.75 -5.32
C HIS A 205 -4.14 -2.68 -5.91
N GLY A 206 -4.27 -2.20 -7.15
CA GLY A 206 -5.56 -1.94 -7.79
C GLY A 206 -6.42 -3.20 -7.97
N VAL A 207 -7.73 -3.03 -8.11
CA VAL A 207 -8.66 -4.16 -8.36
C VAL A 207 -8.47 -4.77 -9.74
N GLY A 208 -7.99 -3.99 -10.71
CA GLY A 208 -7.69 -4.47 -12.06
C GLY A 208 -6.34 -5.16 -12.21
N GLU A 209 -5.54 -5.19 -11.15
CA GLU A 209 -4.21 -5.80 -11.17
C GLU A 209 -4.25 -7.33 -11.06
N ALA A 210 -3.14 -7.97 -11.42
CA ALA A 210 -2.96 -9.41 -11.28
C ALA A 210 -2.99 -9.86 -9.80
N GLU A 211 -2.97 -11.18 -9.55
CA GLU A 211 -2.92 -11.72 -8.19
C GLU A 211 -1.72 -11.18 -7.39
N ASN A 212 -0.56 -11.07 -8.05
CA ASN A 212 0.61 -10.39 -7.52
C ASN A 212 1.36 -9.70 -8.67
N SER A 213 2.07 -8.61 -8.39
CA SER A 213 2.91 -7.89 -9.37
C SER A 213 4.17 -7.33 -8.74
N ILE A 214 5.20 -7.06 -9.55
CA ILE A 214 6.42 -6.38 -9.11
C ILE A 214 6.58 -5.10 -9.91
N ASN A 215 6.66 -3.98 -9.19
CA ASN A 215 6.91 -2.66 -9.75
C ASN A 215 8.26 -2.14 -9.26
N VAL A 216 9.08 -1.61 -10.17
CA VAL A 216 10.41 -1.09 -9.87
C VAL A 216 10.43 0.41 -10.14
N GLY A 217 10.80 1.20 -9.14
CA GLY A 217 10.99 2.65 -9.27
C GLY A 217 12.48 2.97 -9.44
N ILE A 218 12.83 3.59 -10.57
CA ILE A 218 14.20 3.95 -10.95
C ILE A 218 14.35 5.48 -10.86
N SER A 219 15.55 5.96 -10.56
CA SER A 219 15.90 7.38 -10.66
C SER A 219 17.29 7.65 -11.13
#